data_AF-A0A068YEA7-F1
#
_entry.id   AF-A0A068YEA7-F1
#
_cell.length_a   1.000
_cell.length_b   1.000
_cell.length_c   1.000
_cell.angle_alpha   90.00
_cell.angle_beta   90.00
_cell.angle_gamma   90.00
#
_symmetry.space_group_name_H-M   'P 1'
#
loop_
_entity.id
_entity.type
_entity.pdbx_description
1 polymer ?
#
loop_
_entity_poly.entity_id
_entity_poly.type
_entity_poly.pdbx_seq_one_letter_code
_entity_poly.pdbx_strand_id
1 'polypeptide(L)'
;MKLLGQTIPSESRHSTRVFLAATAGMRLLTLENPLQSEAIIESLQLQLPQVGLMVDNPYSDVRIMSGRDEGIYSWITVNYLTKKLGSRNVPPVDEKQTIGALDLGGASTQITFVPENNKPAPHTSTRNLFGKAFNLYSYSYLCYGKSAAEKRIWAEIIGNQSAREIDNPCFHQGNVVVVKTSKIFAEQCVSSKYADVLVGSALFPHKDLPENVTFKGTGDPTKCREIVEKIFPTKVCSQEPCIFHGIYRPNLRGNFHAFSGFTYVMAYLDFPIEGRKPTRDEFRQRVDAFCKRSWNDISASTSPDSRSFVSLYCFDGVYIDALLSHFGFNTSDSWRSITFSAKIDGVTVSWAPGYAIDATGMIESTSPKIDLGLLAFTTSVAVLSVVFAVLLAIAIFVFLRK
;
A
#
# COMPACT_ATOMS: atom_id res chain seq x y z
N MET A 1 1.11 -28.28 4.97
CA MET A 1 0.70 -29.39 5.86
C MET A 1 1.11 -29.15 7.32
N LYS A 2 2.41 -29.03 7.66
CA LYS A 2 2.87 -28.86 9.07
C LYS A 2 2.23 -27.66 9.80
N LEU A 3 2.15 -26.50 9.16
CA LEU A 3 1.54 -25.30 9.73
C LEU A 3 0.02 -25.48 9.99
N LEU A 4 -0.71 -26.13 9.08
CA LEU A 4 -2.15 -26.36 9.23
C LEU A 4 -2.47 -27.27 10.41
N GLY A 5 -1.66 -28.31 10.61
CA GLY A 5 -1.79 -29.22 11.74
C GLY A 5 -1.52 -28.56 13.10
N GLN A 6 -0.75 -27.48 13.13
CA GLN A 6 -0.38 -26.75 14.36
C GLN A 6 -1.34 -25.59 14.67
N THR A 7 -1.98 -25.02 13.66
CA THR A 7 -2.75 -23.77 13.81
C THR A 7 -4.27 -23.95 13.68
N ILE A 8 -4.74 -24.99 12.97
CA ILE A 8 -6.16 -25.18 12.70
C ILE A 8 -6.62 -26.54 13.27
N PRO A 9 -7.59 -26.55 14.22
CA PRO A 9 -8.19 -27.78 14.73
C PRO A 9 -8.70 -28.67 13.61
N SER A 10 -8.50 -29.99 13.74
CA SER A 10 -8.78 -30.96 12.68
C SER A 10 -10.23 -30.89 12.19
N GLU A 11 -11.17 -30.72 13.12
CA GLU A 11 -12.60 -30.58 12.89
C GLU A 11 -13.00 -29.31 12.11
N SER A 12 -12.18 -28.26 12.14
CA SER A 12 -12.46 -26.98 11.46
C SER A 12 -11.79 -26.85 10.09
N ARG A 13 -10.92 -27.79 9.70
CA ARG A 13 -10.12 -27.65 8.46
C ARG A 13 -11.00 -27.57 7.21
N HIS A 14 -12.00 -28.44 7.11
CA HIS A 14 -12.91 -28.51 5.96
C HIS A 14 -13.81 -27.27 5.82
N SER A 15 -14.02 -26.50 6.89
CA SER A 15 -14.79 -25.25 6.87
C SER A 15 -13.92 -23.99 6.88
N THR A 16 -12.59 -24.14 6.99
CA THR A 16 -11.68 -22.99 7.01
C THR A 16 -11.37 -22.57 5.58
N ARG A 17 -11.82 -21.37 5.21
CA ARG A 17 -11.56 -20.77 3.89
C ARG A 17 -10.10 -20.35 3.76
N VAL A 18 -9.51 -20.61 2.60
CA VAL A 18 -8.16 -20.14 2.24
C VAL A 18 -8.21 -19.30 0.97
N PHE A 19 -7.44 -18.22 0.99
CA PHE A 19 -7.29 -17.29 -0.12
C PHE A 19 -5.81 -17.10 -0.43
N LEU A 20 -5.48 -16.91 -1.71
CA LEU A 20 -4.16 -16.57 -2.19
C LEU A 20 -4.26 -15.42 -3.19
N ALA A 21 -3.72 -14.26 -2.81
CA ALA A 21 -3.61 -13.12 -3.69
C ALA A 21 -2.14 -12.77 -3.91
N ALA A 22 -1.67 -12.88 -5.15
CA ALA A 22 -0.33 -12.44 -5.53
C ALA A 22 -0.34 -10.94 -5.87
N THR A 23 0.74 -10.21 -5.58
CA THR A 23 0.80 -8.74 -5.71
C THR A 23 1.77 -8.28 -6.80
N ALA A 24 2.54 -7.22 -6.55
CA ALA A 24 3.37 -6.53 -7.54
C ALA A 24 4.37 -7.42 -8.28
N GLY A 25 4.97 -8.43 -7.62
CA GLY A 25 5.91 -9.34 -8.28
C GLY A 25 5.26 -10.10 -9.43
N MET A 26 4.08 -10.69 -9.20
CA MET A 26 3.31 -11.35 -10.27
C MET A 26 2.76 -10.35 -11.28
N ARG A 27 2.43 -9.12 -10.87
CA ARG A 27 2.07 -8.05 -11.83
C ARG A 27 3.22 -7.72 -12.79
N LEU A 28 4.47 -7.65 -12.29
CA LEU A 28 5.65 -7.46 -13.14
C LEU A 28 5.88 -8.67 -14.05
N LEU A 29 5.73 -9.89 -13.52
CA LEU A 29 5.82 -11.10 -14.34
C LEU A 29 4.75 -11.14 -15.43
N THR A 30 3.52 -10.70 -15.17
CA THR A 30 2.48 -10.61 -16.20
C THR A 30 2.86 -9.65 -17.33
N LEU A 31 3.58 -8.56 -17.03
CA LEU A 31 4.07 -7.63 -18.05
C LEU A 31 5.20 -8.25 -18.88
N GLU A 32 6.10 -8.99 -18.24
CA GLU A 32 7.25 -9.61 -18.88
C GLU A 32 6.87 -10.86 -19.68
N ASN A 33 6.17 -11.79 -19.04
CA ASN A 33 5.83 -13.11 -19.54
C ASN A 33 4.42 -13.52 -19.06
N PRO A 34 3.36 -13.07 -19.76
CA PRO A 34 1.97 -13.32 -19.35
C PRO A 34 1.63 -14.81 -19.28
N LEU A 35 2.16 -15.64 -20.21
CA LEU A 35 1.91 -17.08 -20.23
C LEU A 35 2.52 -17.79 -19.01
N GLN A 36 3.72 -17.39 -18.60
CA GLN A 36 4.33 -17.94 -17.38
C GLN A 36 3.57 -17.50 -16.12
N SER A 37 3.12 -16.24 -16.08
CA SER A 37 2.31 -15.73 -14.98
C SER A 37 0.99 -16.50 -14.84
N GLU A 38 0.30 -16.73 -15.95
CA GLU A 38 -0.94 -17.52 -16.03
C GLU A 38 -0.72 -18.96 -15.60
N ALA A 39 0.30 -19.64 -16.13
CA ALA A 39 0.63 -21.01 -15.74
C ALA A 39 0.91 -21.19 -14.24
N ILE A 40 1.53 -20.20 -13.59
CA ILE A 40 1.74 -20.21 -12.13
C ILE A 40 0.40 -20.12 -11.39
N ILE A 41 -0.49 -19.21 -11.80
CA ILE A 41 -1.79 -19.02 -11.16
C ILE A 41 -2.69 -20.23 -11.37
N GLU A 42 -2.75 -20.79 -12.57
CA GLU A 42 -3.50 -22.02 -12.88
C GLU A 42 -3.02 -23.19 -12.02
N SER A 43 -1.70 -23.36 -11.90
CA SER A 43 -1.13 -24.39 -11.03
C SER A 43 -1.57 -24.22 -9.57
N LEU A 44 -1.57 -22.98 -9.05
CA LEU A 44 -2.05 -22.69 -7.69
C LEU A 44 -3.55 -22.93 -7.54
N GLN A 45 -4.36 -22.57 -8.54
CA GLN A 45 -5.81 -22.81 -8.56
C GLN A 45 -6.14 -24.30 -8.50
N LEU A 46 -5.32 -25.16 -9.13
CA LEU A 46 -5.47 -26.61 -9.12
C LEU A 46 -4.95 -27.25 -7.82
N GLN A 47 -3.86 -26.74 -7.26
CA GLN A 47 -3.19 -27.35 -6.10
C GLN A 47 -3.75 -26.90 -4.74
N LEU A 48 -4.15 -25.63 -4.60
CA LEU A 48 -4.58 -25.10 -3.30
C LEU A 48 -5.80 -25.84 -2.70
N PRO A 49 -6.83 -26.23 -3.49
CA PRO A 49 -7.93 -27.05 -2.97
C PRO A 49 -7.50 -28.41 -2.40
N GLN A 50 -6.37 -28.95 -2.86
CA GLN A 50 -5.86 -30.27 -2.43
C GLN A 50 -5.16 -30.23 -1.07
N VAL A 51 -4.95 -29.05 -0.50
CA VAL A 51 -4.25 -28.84 0.77
C VAL A 51 -5.12 -29.18 2.00
N GLY A 52 -6.42 -29.45 1.79
CA GLY A 52 -7.35 -29.83 2.87
C GLY A 52 -8.02 -28.65 3.56
N LEU A 53 -8.02 -27.47 2.93
CA LEU A 53 -8.79 -26.29 3.32
C LEU A 53 -9.83 -25.98 2.24
N MET A 54 -10.83 -25.16 2.59
CA MET A 54 -11.89 -24.78 1.66
C MET A 54 -11.41 -23.65 0.73
N VAL A 55 -11.49 -23.89 -0.57
CA VAL A 55 -11.44 -22.86 -1.62
C VAL A 55 -12.82 -22.82 -2.25
N ASP A 56 -13.53 -21.69 -2.16
CA ASP A 56 -14.93 -21.60 -2.58
C ASP A 56 -15.01 -21.44 -4.11
N ASN A 57 -14.26 -20.45 -4.62
CA ASN A 57 -14.08 -20.25 -6.06
C ASN A 57 -12.60 -19.99 -6.37
N PRO A 58 -11.87 -20.97 -6.94
CA PRO A 58 -10.45 -20.83 -7.25
C PRO A 58 -10.11 -19.60 -8.08
N TYR A 59 -11.00 -19.16 -8.98
CA TYR A 59 -10.74 -18.01 -9.84
C TYR A 59 -10.79 -16.66 -9.11
N SER A 60 -11.63 -16.52 -8.08
CA SER A 60 -11.68 -15.30 -7.25
C SER A 60 -10.71 -15.36 -6.07
N ASP A 61 -10.55 -16.55 -5.50
CA ASP A 61 -9.84 -16.79 -4.25
C ASP A 61 -8.34 -16.97 -4.46
N VAL A 62 -7.94 -17.39 -5.68
CA VAL A 62 -6.54 -17.54 -6.11
C VAL A 62 -6.28 -16.68 -7.35
N ARG A 63 -5.76 -15.46 -7.14
CA ARG A 63 -5.63 -14.46 -8.22
C ARG A 63 -4.42 -13.55 -8.07
N ILE A 64 -4.07 -12.87 -9.16
CA ILE A 64 -3.20 -11.69 -9.10
C ILE A 64 -4.08 -10.49 -8.73
N MET A 65 -3.79 -9.87 -7.60
CA MET A 65 -4.53 -8.73 -7.08
C MET A 65 -4.12 -7.44 -7.78
N SER A 66 -5.11 -6.60 -8.10
CA SER A 66 -4.85 -5.27 -8.65
C SER A 66 -4.18 -4.39 -7.58
N GLY A 67 -3.32 -3.46 -8.01
CA GLY A 67 -2.67 -2.55 -7.06
C GLY A 67 -3.66 -1.65 -6.30
N ARG A 68 -4.80 -1.33 -6.93
CA ARG A 68 -5.90 -0.58 -6.29
C ARG A 68 -6.50 -1.38 -5.13
N ASP A 69 -6.80 -2.66 -5.37
CA ASP A 69 -7.38 -3.55 -4.35
C ASP A 69 -6.40 -3.81 -3.22
N GLU A 70 -5.11 -4.00 -3.52
CA GLU A 70 -4.06 -4.13 -2.51
C GLU A 70 -4.08 -2.95 -1.52
N GLY A 71 -4.18 -1.72 -2.01
CA GLY A 71 -4.33 -0.52 -1.18
C GLY A 71 -5.65 -0.46 -0.41
N ILE A 72 -6.77 -0.80 -1.05
CA ILE A 72 -8.10 -0.80 -0.40
C ILE A 72 -8.15 -1.82 0.74
N TYR A 73 -7.66 -3.03 0.54
CA TYR A 73 -7.64 -4.05 1.59
C TYR A 73 -6.70 -3.67 2.73
N SER A 74 -5.58 -3.03 2.41
CA SER A 74 -4.70 -2.39 3.39
C SER A 74 -5.44 -1.34 4.24
N TRP A 75 -6.23 -0.47 3.62
CA TRP A 75 -7.08 0.50 4.32
C TRP A 75 -8.17 -0.16 5.16
N ILE A 76 -8.80 -1.24 4.67
CA ILE A 76 -9.79 -2.02 5.43
C ILE A 76 -9.14 -2.60 6.68
N THR A 77 -7.95 -3.22 6.58
CA THR A 77 -7.22 -3.74 7.74
C THR A 77 -6.98 -2.66 8.78
N VAL A 78 -6.43 -1.51 8.38
CA VAL A 78 -6.13 -0.41 9.31
C VAL A 78 -7.40 0.04 10.02
N ASN A 79 -8.49 0.27 9.29
CA ASN A 79 -9.72 0.82 9.86
C ASN A 79 -10.54 -0.22 10.63
N TYR A 80 -10.41 -1.51 10.31
CA TYR A 80 -10.99 -2.59 11.10
C TYR A 80 -10.27 -2.76 12.43
N LEU A 81 -8.93 -2.82 12.41
CA LEU A 81 -8.12 -3.00 13.63
C LEU A 81 -8.23 -1.79 14.56
N THR A 82 -8.31 -0.57 14.01
CA THR A 82 -8.51 0.66 14.80
C THR A 82 -9.98 0.99 15.12
N LYS A 83 -10.90 0.03 14.88
CA LYS A 83 -12.34 0.13 15.17
C LYS A 83 -13.07 1.30 14.49
N LYS A 84 -12.51 1.85 13.40
CA LYS A 84 -13.14 2.90 12.58
C LYS A 84 -14.26 2.35 11.69
N LEU A 85 -14.16 1.09 11.30
CA LEU A 85 -15.26 0.39 10.60
C LEU A 85 -16.37 -0.10 11.54
N GLY A 86 -16.35 0.31 12.81
CA GLY A 86 -17.34 -0.10 13.80
C GLY A 86 -16.99 -1.42 14.48
N SER A 87 -17.95 -1.94 15.25
CA SER A 87 -17.87 -3.24 15.93
C SER A 87 -19.28 -3.78 16.15
N ARG A 88 -19.43 -4.94 16.82
CA ARG A 88 -20.75 -5.50 17.13
C ARG A 88 -21.56 -4.47 17.94
N ASN A 89 -22.62 -3.94 17.33
CA ASN A 89 -23.51 -2.87 17.85
C ASN A 89 -22.97 -1.43 17.82
N VAL A 90 -21.81 -1.18 17.21
CA VAL A 90 -21.27 0.18 17.02
C VAL A 90 -21.13 0.44 15.53
N PRO A 91 -21.87 1.40 14.94
CA PRO A 91 -21.77 1.69 13.52
C PRO A 91 -20.38 2.25 13.15
N PRO A 92 -19.99 2.17 11.87
CA PRO A 92 -18.77 2.81 11.40
C PRO A 92 -18.75 4.31 11.69
N VAL A 93 -17.57 4.86 11.95
CA VAL A 93 -17.37 6.30 12.20
C VAL A 93 -17.65 7.13 10.94
N ASP A 94 -17.61 8.47 11.04
CA ASP A 94 -17.63 9.31 9.84
C ASP A 94 -16.47 8.96 8.90
N GLU A 95 -16.69 8.94 7.57
CA GLU A 95 -15.63 8.57 6.62
C GLU A 95 -14.39 9.46 6.77
N LYS A 96 -14.59 10.71 7.20
CA LYS A 96 -13.55 11.70 7.47
C LYS A 96 -12.69 11.40 8.69
N GLN A 97 -13.15 10.50 9.56
CA GLN A 97 -12.47 10.05 10.78
C GLN A 97 -11.72 8.73 10.58
N THR A 98 -11.81 8.14 9.38
CA THR A 98 -11.02 6.97 9.00
C THR A 98 -9.55 7.33 8.84
N ILE A 99 -8.70 6.32 8.89
CA ILE A 99 -7.25 6.44 8.86
C ILE A 99 -6.77 5.98 7.48
N GLY A 100 -5.91 6.76 6.83
CA GLY A 100 -5.28 6.37 5.57
C GLY A 100 -4.26 5.25 5.75
N ALA A 101 -3.99 4.51 4.68
CA ALA A 101 -3.02 3.41 4.66
C ALA A 101 -1.88 3.72 3.69
N LEU A 102 -0.65 3.50 4.14
CA LEU A 102 0.58 3.55 3.34
C LEU A 102 1.28 2.20 3.43
N ASP A 103 1.33 1.48 2.32
CA ASP A 103 1.97 0.16 2.24
C ASP A 103 3.22 0.24 1.36
N LEU A 104 4.32 -0.34 1.81
CA LEU A 104 5.57 -0.38 1.06
C LEU A 104 6.05 -1.82 0.95
N GLY A 105 5.82 -2.42 -0.22
CA GLY A 105 6.28 -3.76 -0.55
C GLY A 105 7.66 -3.77 -1.22
N GLY A 106 8.05 -4.95 -1.74
CA GLY A 106 9.30 -5.11 -2.49
C GLY A 106 9.25 -4.51 -3.90
N ALA A 107 8.11 -4.63 -4.60
CA ALA A 107 7.97 -4.19 -6.00
C ALA A 107 6.95 -3.06 -6.22
N SER A 108 6.15 -2.68 -5.23
CA SER A 108 5.26 -1.52 -5.29
C SER A 108 5.07 -0.86 -3.94
N THR A 109 4.50 0.34 -3.96
CA THR A 109 3.94 1.02 -2.78
C THR A 109 2.53 1.51 -3.06
N GLN A 110 1.71 1.61 -2.02
CA GLN A 110 0.30 2.00 -2.09
C GLN A 110 0.01 3.15 -1.14
N ILE A 111 -0.90 4.01 -1.58
CA ILE A 111 -1.53 5.05 -0.75
C ILE A 111 -3.04 4.96 -0.93
N THR A 112 -3.76 4.88 0.19
CA THR A 112 -5.22 4.76 0.20
C THR A 112 -5.85 5.57 1.33
N PHE A 113 -6.83 6.41 1.03
CA PHE A 113 -7.52 7.24 2.02
C PHE A 113 -8.86 7.76 1.49
N VAL A 114 -9.69 8.28 2.40
CA VAL A 114 -10.91 9.04 2.03
C VAL A 114 -10.50 10.46 1.67
N PRO A 115 -10.71 10.92 0.42
CA PRO A 115 -10.32 12.26 0.00
C PRO A 115 -11.16 13.34 0.67
N GLU A 116 -10.66 14.58 0.71
CA GLU A 116 -11.41 15.70 1.29
C GLU A 116 -12.72 16.01 0.54
N ASN A 117 -12.71 15.81 -0.79
CA ASN A 117 -13.85 16.08 -1.67
C ASN A 117 -14.48 14.77 -2.17
N ASN A 118 -15.80 14.64 -2.02
CA ASN A 118 -16.57 13.47 -2.49
C ASN A 118 -16.92 13.51 -3.99
N LYS A 119 -16.14 14.23 -4.80
CA LYS A 119 -16.36 14.28 -6.24
C LYS A 119 -15.73 13.04 -6.92
N PRO A 120 -16.35 12.48 -7.96
CA PRO A 120 -15.70 11.49 -8.80
C PRO A 120 -14.38 12.02 -9.34
N ALA A 121 -13.32 11.23 -9.20
CA ALA A 121 -11.99 11.61 -9.65
C ALA A 121 -11.19 10.35 -10.04
N PRO A 122 -10.07 10.48 -10.77
CA PRO A 122 -9.23 9.34 -11.09
C PRO A 122 -8.82 8.58 -9.83
N HIS A 123 -8.84 7.26 -9.94
CA HIS A 123 -8.44 6.34 -8.86
C HIS A 123 -9.32 6.40 -7.60
N THR A 124 -10.49 7.06 -7.65
CA THR A 124 -11.50 6.95 -6.60
C THR A 124 -12.49 5.84 -6.87
N SER A 125 -12.94 5.14 -5.83
CA SER A 125 -14.01 4.15 -5.92
C SER A 125 -14.73 3.99 -4.59
N THR A 126 -16.04 3.83 -4.65
CA THR A 126 -16.86 3.57 -3.46
C THR A 126 -16.77 2.11 -3.01
N ARG A 127 -16.70 1.88 -1.70
CA ARG A 127 -16.84 0.57 -1.06
C ARG A 127 -17.92 0.63 0.01
N ASN A 128 -18.84 -0.33 -0.03
CA ASN A 128 -19.89 -0.46 0.98
C ASN A 128 -19.41 -1.43 2.05
N LEU A 129 -19.11 -0.91 3.24
CA LEU A 129 -18.56 -1.67 4.34
C LEU A 129 -19.43 -1.43 5.58
N PHE A 130 -19.96 -2.50 6.18
CA PHE A 130 -20.73 -2.48 7.42
C PHE A 130 -21.91 -1.48 7.38
N GLY A 131 -22.68 -1.52 6.29
CA GLY A 131 -23.84 -0.64 6.06
C GLY A 131 -23.50 0.81 5.68
N LYS A 132 -22.22 1.16 5.48
CA LYS A 132 -21.78 2.51 5.11
C LYS A 132 -20.97 2.53 3.80
N ALA A 133 -21.24 3.52 2.95
CA ALA A 133 -20.44 3.79 1.76
C ALA A 133 -19.22 4.64 2.13
N PHE A 134 -18.05 4.23 1.66
CA PHE A 134 -16.78 4.95 1.78
C PHE A 134 -16.23 5.23 0.39
N ASN A 135 -16.06 6.50 0.04
CA ASN A 135 -15.41 6.89 -1.21
C ASN A 135 -13.89 6.92 -1.01
N LEU A 136 -13.17 5.95 -1.57
CA LEU A 136 -11.73 5.78 -1.34
C LEU A 136 -10.94 6.21 -2.56
N TYR A 137 -9.92 7.05 -2.38
CA TYR A 137 -8.81 7.14 -3.32
C TYR A 137 -7.84 6.00 -3.03
N SER A 138 -7.43 5.25 -4.06
CA SER A 138 -6.42 4.20 -3.93
C SER A 138 -5.55 4.10 -5.17
N TYR A 139 -4.24 4.28 -5.00
CA TYR A 139 -3.26 4.15 -6.08
C TYR A 139 -2.07 3.28 -5.66
N SER A 140 -1.53 2.53 -6.62
CA SER A 140 -0.32 1.71 -6.46
C SER A 140 0.74 2.14 -7.45
N TYR A 141 1.88 2.56 -6.92
CA TYR A 141 3.08 2.86 -7.69
C TYR A 141 3.88 1.56 -7.87
N LEU A 142 3.62 0.86 -8.99
CA LEU A 142 4.43 -0.28 -9.40
C LEU A 142 5.86 0.19 -9.72
N CYS A 143 6.87 -0.62 -9.42
CA CYS A 143 8.30 -0.29 -9.46
C CYS A 143 8.81 0.68 -8.37
N TYR A 144 7.93 1.13 -7.46
CA TYR A 144 8.29 1.94 -6.29
C TYR A 144 8.24 1.15 -4.97
N GLY A 145 8.39 -0.17 -5.06
CA GLY A 145 8.71 -0.98 -3.87
C GLY A 145 10.21 -0.93 -3.58
N LYS A 146 10.62 -1.24 -2.35
CA LYS A 146 12.01 -1.06 -1.90
C LYS A 146 13.02 -1.83 -2.75
N SER A 147 12.73 -3.08 -3.09
CA SER A 147 13.64 -3.93 -3.89
C SER A 147 13.72 -3.47 -5.34
N ALA A 148 12.59 -3.05 -5.93
CA ALA A 148 12.58 -2.49 -7.29
C ALA A 148 13.32 -1.14 -7.34
N ALA A 149 13.10 -0.27 -6.36
CA ALA A 149 13.77 1.01 -6.23
C ALA A 149 15.29 0.82 -5.99
N GLU A 150 15.69 -0.13 -5.15
CA GLU A 150 17.09 -0.50 -4.92
C GLU A 150 17.79 -0.84 -6.24
N LYS A 151 17.22 -1.76 -7.03
CA LYS A 151 17.79 -2.16 -8.33
C LYS A 151 17.88 -1.00 -9.30
N ARG A 152 16.87 -0.13 -9.33
CA ARG A 152 16.87 1.08 -10.15
C ARG A 152 17.96 2.06 -9.72
N ILE A 153 18.16 2.25 -8.41
CA ILE A 153 19.21 3.13 -7.89
C ILE A 153 20.60 2.58 -8.16
N TRP A 154 20.79 1.26 -8.10
CA TRP A 154 22.05 0.65 -8.52
C TRP A 154 22.31 0.87 -10.00
N ALA A 155 21.28 0.78 -10.85
CA ALA A 155 21.39 1.11 -12.28
C ALA A 155 21.70 2.59 -12.52
N GLU A 156 21.09 3.52 -11.77
CA GLU A 156 21.39 4.96 -11.82
C GLU A 156 22.84 5.27 -11.38
N ILE A 157 23.34 4.57 -10.35
CA ILE A 157 24.73 4.71 -9.87
C ILE A 157 25.70 4.18 -10.93
N ILE A 158 25.43 3.02 -11.52
CA ILE A 158 26.24 2.47 -12.61
C ILE A 158 26.21 3.46 -13.80
N GLY A 159 25.03 3.92 -14.19
CA GLY A 159 24.82 4.85 -15.29
C GLY A 159 25.53 4.38 -16.56
N ASN A 160 26.27 5.30 -17.19
CA ASN A 160 27.05 5.04 -18.40
C ASN A 160 28.53 4.66 -18.10
N GLN A 161 28.84 4.28 -16.86
CA GLN A 161 30.21 3.91 -16.48
C GLN A 161 30.56 2.51 -17.02
N SER A 162 31.86 2.27 -17.25
CA SER A 162 32.42 0.95 -17.59
C SER A 162 33.38 0.42 -16.52
N ALA A 163 33.52 1.14 -15.40
CA ALA A 163 34.40 0.75 -14.31
C ALA A 163 33.91 -0.52 -13.60
N ARG A 164 34.86 -1.38 -13.19
CA ARG A 164 34.56 -2.58 -12.40
C ARG A 164 34.26 -2.26 -10.95
N GLU A 165 34.82 -1.18 -10.43
CA GLU A 165 34.62 -0.69 -9.06
C GLU A 165 33.92 0.66 -9.13
N ILE A 166 32.79 0.79 -8.43
CA ILE A 166 31.94 1.98 -8.48
C ILE A 166 31.58 2.38 -7.06
N ASP A 167 31.72 3.66 -6.75
CA ASP A 167 31.32 4.19 -5.45
C ASP A 167 29.79 4.23 -5.33
N ASN A 168 29.27 3.76 -4.20
CA ASN A 168 27.85 3.77 -3.87
C ASN A 168 27.62 4.58 -2.59
N PRO A 169 27.07 5.81 -2.68
CA PRO A 169 26.86 6.67 -1.53
C PRO A 169 25.77 6.20 -0.58
N CYS A 170 24.87 5.33 -1.05
CA CYS A 170 23.81 4.76 -0.24
C CYS A 170 24.26 3.54 0.59
N PHE A 171 25.50 3.08 0.41
CA PHE A 171 26.11 2.05 1.25
C PHE A 171 27.06 2.66 2.27
N HIS A 172 27.14 2.01 3.43
CA HIS A 172 28.05 2.40 4.51
C HIS A 172 29.52 2.30 4.09
N GLN A 173 30.35 3.20 4.62
CA GLN A 173 31.79 3.17 4.39
C GLN A 173 32.38 1.82 4.80
N GLY A 174 33.19 1.22 3.91
CA GLY A 174 33.79 -0.10 4.12
C GLY A 174 32.88 -1.29 3.78
N ASN A 175 31.62 -1.05 3.42
CA ASN A 175 30.78 -2.10 2.83
C ASN A 175 31.20 -2.31 1.36
N VAL A 176 31.48 -3.55 0.98
CA VAL A 176 31.86 -3.92 -0.39
C VAL A 176 30.89 -5.00 -0.88
N VAL A 177 30.19 -4.72 -1.96
CA VAL A 177 29.15 -5.61 -2.49
C VAL A 177 29.43 -5.89 -3.97
N VAL A 178 29.59 -7.16 -4.31
CA VAL A 178 29.73 -7.60 -5.70
C VAL A 178 28.35 -7.95 -6.25
N VAL A 179 27.98 -7.34 -7.37
CA VAL A 179 26.68 -7.51 -8.01
C VAL A 179 26.85 -7.99 -9.45
N LYS A 180 25.94 -8.85 -9.89
CA LYS A 180 25.82 -9.22 -11.30
C LYS A 180 25.02 -8.16 -12.04
N THR A 181 25.59 -7.57 -13.08
CA THR A 181 24.93 -6.51 -13.85
C THR A 181 23.71 -7.06 -14.60
N SER A 182 23.78 -8.29 -15.11
CA SER A 182 22.63 -9.02 -15.67
C SER A 182 21.42 -9.10 -14.72
N LYS A 183 21.64 -9.25 -13.40
CA LYS A 183 20.54 -9.27 -12.42
C LYS A 183 19.93 -7.90 -12.12
N ILE A 184 20.64 -6.82 -12.42
CA ILE A 184 20.13 -5.46 -12.24
C ILE A 184 19.35 -5.05 -13.48
N PHE A 185 19.97 -5.21 -14.66
CA PHE A 185 19.41 -4.76 -15.93
C PHE A 185 18.43 -5.75 -16.55
N ALA A 186 18.19 -6.94 -15.97
CA ALA A 186 17.06 -7.79 -16.38
C ALA A 186 15.73 -7.37 -15.74
N GLU A 187 15.75 -6.55 -14.69
CA GLU A 187 14.54 -6.15 -13.97
C GLU A 187 13.64 -5.27 -14.83
N GLN A 188 12.33 -5.57 -14.85
CA GLN A 188 11.33 -4.82 -15.62
C GLN A 188 11.30 -3.32 -15.27
N CYS A 189 11.65 -2.98 -14.03
CA CYS A 189 11.69 -1.61 -13.53
C CYS A 189 12.96 -0.83 -13.91
N VAL A 190 13.90 -1.47 -14.62
CA VAL A 190 15.21 -0.89 -14.96
C VAL A 190 15.30 -0.65 -16.47
N SER A 191 15.39 -1.70 -17.29
CA SER A 191 15.79 -1.59 -18.70
C SER A 191 14.67 -1.90 -19.71
N SER A 192 13.44 -2.12 -19.24
CA SER A 192 12.33 -2.51 -20.11
C SER A 192 11.59 -1.31 -20.69
N LYS A 193 10.82 -1.53 -21.76
CA LYS A 193 9.83 -0.55 -22.26
C LYS A 193 8.79 -0.14 -21.20
N TYR A 194 8.55 -0.99 -20.21
CA TYR A 194 7.64 -0.68 -19.10
C TYR A 194 8.28 0.28 -18.10
N ALA A 195 9.61 0.33 -18.01
CA ALA A 195 10.31 1.29 -17.17
C ALA A 195 10.02 2.74 -17.63
N ASP A 196 10.02 3.02 -18.93
CA ASP A 196 9.65 4.35 -19.48
C ASP A 196 8.25 4.81 -19.03
N VAL A 197 7.31 3.87 -18.98
CA VAL A 197 5.92 4.13 -18.59
C VAL A 197 5.81 4.29 -17.06
N LEU A 198 6.32 3.33 -16.31
CA LEU A 198 6.09 3.18 -14.86
C LEU A 198 6.98 4.09 -14.01
N VAL A 199 8.23 4.30 -14.41
CA VAL A 199 9.27 5.03 -13.67
C VAL A 199 9.93 6.14 -14.48
N GLY A 200 9.53 6.32 -15.74
CA GLY A 200 9.81 7.52 -16.54
C GLY A 200 11.01 7.42 -17.46
N SER A 201 11.85 6.41 -17.28
CA SER A 201 12.97 6.11 -18.17
C SER A 201 13.43 4.66 -18.02
N ALA A 202 13.80 4.06 -19.14
CA ALA A 202 14.60 2.85 -19.21
C ALA A 202 16.10 3.18 -19.06
N LEU A 203 16.80 2.39 -18.25
CA LEU A 203 18.22 2.50 -17.99
C LEU A 203 18.91 1.28 -18.59
N PHE A 204 19.89 1.53 -19.46
CA PHE A 204 20.69 0.49 -20.11
C PHE A 204 22.15 0.58 -19.66
N PRO A 205 22.83 -0.56 -19.50
CA PRO A 205 24.24 -0.56 -19.15
C PRO A 205 25.09 -0.07 -20.32
N HIS A 206 26.27 0.49 -20.02
CA HIS A 206 27.30 0.70 -21.04
C HIS A 206 27.70 -0.64 -21.67
N LYS A 207 27.97 -0.67 -22.98
CA LYS A 207 28.31 -1.89 -23.73
C LYS A 207 29.53 -2.65 -23.17
N ASP A 208 30.48 -1.91 -22.62
CA ASP A 208 31.74 -2.43 -22.05
C ASP A 208 31.66 -2.62 -20.53
N LEU A 209 30.47 -2.56 -19.94
CA LEU A 209 30.27 -2.80 -18.51
C LEU A 209 30.57 -4.27 -18.17
N PRO A 210 31.38 -4.55 -17.12
CA PRO A 210 31.65 -5.93 -16.72
C PRO A 210 30.40 -6.67 -16.23
N GLU A 211 30.37 -8.00 -16.37
CA GLU A 211 29.30 -8.86 -15.82
C GLU A 211 29.20 -8.74 -14.30
N ASN A 212 30.32 -8.49 -13.61
CA ASN A 212 30.36 -8.28 -12.17
C ASN A 212 30.96 -6.91 -11.85
N VAL A 213 30.18 -6.09 -11.15
CA VAL A 213 30.58 -4.79 -10.63
C VAL A 213 30.71 -4.87 -9.11
N THR A 214 31.70 -4.17 -8.56
CA THR A 214 31.94 -4.07 -7.12
C THR A 214 31.54 -2.69 -6.66
N PHE A 215 30.46 -2.59 -5.87
CA PHE A 215 30.11 -1.36 -5.20
C PHE A 215 30.96 -1.15 -3.95
N LYS A 216 31.53 0.04 -3.83
CA LYS A 216 32.25 0.50 -2.62
C LYS A 216 31.40 1.54 -1.89
N GLY A 217 30.97 1.22 -0.67
CA GLY A 217 30.17 2.15 0.12
C GLY A 217 30.99 3.36 0.56
N THR A 218 30.40 4.55 0.44
CA THR A 218 31.03 5.81 0.86
C THR A 218 30.34 6.48 2.05
N GLY A 219 29.12 6.06 2.42
CA GLY A 219 28.39 6.57 3.58
C GLY A 219 27.96 8.04 3.45
N ASP A 220 27.63 8.49 2.24
CA ASP A 220 27.29 9.89 1.93
C ASP A 220 25.76 10.06 1.75
N PRO A 221 25.01 10.41 2.81
CA PRO A 221 23.56 10.52 2.73
C PRO A 221 23.09 11.68 1.85
N THR A 222 23.92 12.70 1.61
CA THR A 222 23.59 13.82 0.72
C THR A 222 23.57 13.35 -0.72
N LYS A 223 24.67 12.73 -1.19
CA LYS A 223 24.73 12.15 -2.54
C LYS A 223 23.73 11.02 -2.74
N CYS A 224 23.48 10.21 -1.71
CA CYS A 224 22.45 9.18 -1.77
C CYS A 224 21.07 9.79 -2.05
N ARG A 225 20.70 10.88 -1.36
CA ARG A 225 19.43 11.61 -1.64
C ARG A 225 19.38 12.17 -3.05
N GLU A 226 20.46 12.79 -3.52
CA GLU A 226 20.50 13.34 -4.89
C GLU A 226 20.23 12.27 -5.95
N ILE A 227 20.74 11.06 -5.77
CA ILE A 227 20.48 9.93 -6.67
C ILE A 227 19.05 9.41 -6.51
N VAL A 228 18.57 9.30 -5.27
CA VAL A 228 17.19 8.86 -4.98
C VAL A 228 16.14 9.80 -5.57
N GLU A 229 16.37 11.11 -5.57
CA GLU A 229 15.42 12.05 -6.18
C GLU A 229 15.28 11.85 -7.71
N LYS A 230 16.29 11.30 -8.38
CA LYS A 230 16.23 11.06 -9.85
C LYS A 230 15.14 10.07 -10.26
N ILE A 231 14.74 9.17 -9.37
CA ILE A 231 13.71 8.17 -9.67
C ILE A 231 12.29 8.68 -9.43
N PHE A 232 12.09 9.97 -9.09
CA PHE A 232 10.77 10.60 -8.95
C PHE A 232 10.58 11.70 -10.02
N PRO A 233 10.34 11.32 -11.28
CA PRO A 233 10.23 12.30 -12.35
C PRO A 233 8.92 13.08 -12.28
N THR A 234 9.01 14.37 -12.56
CA THR A 234 7.85 15.22 -12.82
C THR A 234 7.35 14.96 -14.25
N LYS A 235 6.09 14.57 -14.41
CA LYS A 235 5.39 14.51 -15.70
C LYS A 235 4.22 15.49 -15.71
N VAL A 236 3.72 15.82 -16.89
CA VAL A 236 2.55 16.70 -17.06
C VAL A 236 1.36 16.11 -16.31
N CYS A 237 0.75 16.93 -15.47
CA CYS A 237 -0.43 16.54 -14.71
C CYS A 237 -1.68 16.75 -15.57
N SER A 238 -2.37 15.67 -15.92
CA SER A 238 -3.63 15.77 -16.68
C SER A 238 -4.78 16.31 -15.82
N GLN A 239 -4.70 16.15 -14.50
CA GLN A 239 -5.68 16.65 -13.54
C GLN A 239 -5.00 16.97 -12.22
N GLU A 240 -4.99 18.24 -11.84
CA GLU A 240 -4.36 18.70 -10.60
C GLU A 240 -5.23 18.40 -9.35
N PRO A 241 -4.62 18.19 -8.16
CA PRO A 241 -3.18 18.14 -7.91
C PRO A 241 -2.56 16.78 -8.26
N CYS A 242 -1.35 16.77 -8.81
CA CYS A 242 -0.53 15.56 -8.95
C CYS A 242 0.57 15.45 -7.89
N ILE A 243 1.07 14.23 -7.70
CA ILE A 243 2.33 13.98 -6.99
C ILE A 243 3.48 13.83 -7.99
N PHE A 244 4.20 12.71 -8.00
CA PHE A 244 5.16 12.35 -9.04
C PHE A 244 4.48 11.57 -10.17
N HIS A 245 5.13 11.47 -11.33
CA HIS A 245 4.60 10.82 -12.53
C HIS A 245 3.35 11.44 -13.17
N GLY A 246 2.92 12.63 -12.76
CA GLY A 246 1.69 13.23 -13.28
C GLY A 246 0.45 12.45 -12.86
N ILE A 247 0.54 11.67 -11.78
CA ILE A 247 -0.58 10.91 -11.23
C ILE A 247 -1.38 11.81 -10.29
N TYR A 248 -2.67 11.98 -10.61
CA TYR A 248 -3.62 12.69 -9.78
C TYR A 248 -3.69 12.07 -8.38
N ARG A 249 -3.63 12.92 -7.36
CA ARG A 249 -3.89 12.55 -5.97
C ARG A 249 -4.60 13.72 -5.27
N PRO A 250 -5.79 13.52 -4.70
CA PRO A 250 -6.49 14.56 -3.96
C PRO A 250 -5.68 15.03 -2.74
N ASN A 251 -6.06 16.17 -2.17
CA ASN A 251 -5.45 16.67 -0.94
C ASN A 251 -5.54 15.61 0.17
N LEU A 252 -4.42 15.44 0.87
CA LEU A 252 -4.35 14.55 2.03
C LEU A 252 -5.28 15.03 3.13
N ARG A 253 -5.87 14.07 3.85
CA ARG A 253 -6.75 14.34 4.97
C ARG A 253 -6.52 13.31 6.07
N GLY A 254 -6.52 13.76 7.32
CA GLY A 254 -6.54 12.89 8.49
C GLY A 254 -5.18 12.25 8.79
N ASN A 255 -5.22 11.20 9.61
CA ASN A 255 -4.03 10.45 10.02
C ASN A 255 -3.80 9.25 9.11
N PHE A 256 -2.56 8.79 9.03
CA PHE A 256 -2.16 7.64 8.21
C PHE A 256 -1.44 6.60 9.06
N HIS A 257 -1.60 5.32 8.71
CA HIS A 257 -0.73 4.25 9.17
C HIS A 257 0.19 3.80 8.03
N ALA A 258 1.49 3.85 8.29
CA ALA A 258 2.54 3.32 7.41
C ALA A 258 3.06 1.99 7.96
N PHE A 259 3.05 0.95 7.13
CA PHE A 259 3.39 -0.42 7.56
C PHE A 259 4.25 -1.14 6.51
N SER A 260 4.48 -2.45 6.70
CA SER A 260 5.37 -3.24 5.86
C SER A 260 6.79 -2.64 5.79
N GLY A 261 7.30 -2.39 4.58
CA GLY A 261 8.63 -1.85 4.30
C GLY A 261 8.95 -0.53 5.00
N PHE A 262 7.95 0.28 5.36
CA PHE A 262 8.12 1.53 6.09
C PHE A 262 8.61 1.33 7.53
N THR A 263 8.40 0.16 8.13
CA THR A 263 8.60 -0.03 9.59
C THR A 263 9.98 -0.54 9.96
N TYR A 264 10.68 -1.24 9.07
CA TYR A 264 11.96 -1.88 9.39
C TYR A 264 13.05 -0.87 9.79
N VAL A 265 13.20 0.22 9.02
CA VAL A 265 14.15 1.29 9.36
C VAL A 265 13.74 2.02 10.64
N MET A 266 12.43 2.24 10.82
CA MET A 266 11.91 2.89 12.02
C MET A 266 12.24 2.09 13.29
N ALA A 267 12.04 0.77 13.24
CA ALA A 267 12.34 -0.14 14.33
C ALA A 267 13.85 -0.26 14.58
N TYR A 268 14.65 -0.42 13.53
CA TYR A 268 16.10 -0.59 13.67
C TYR A 268 16.82 0.65 14.21
N LEU A 269 16.31 1.85 13.89
CA LEU A 269 16.86 3.12 14.38
C LEU A 269 16.18 3.61 15.67
N ASP A 270 15.46 2.74 16.37
CA ASP A 270 14.81 3.00 17.67
C ASP A 270 14.02 4.31 17.68
N PHE A 271 13.25 4.58 16.61
CA PHE A 271 12.34 5.72 16.62
C PHE A 271 11.25 5.50 17.67
N PRO A 272 10.87 6.54 18.43
CA PRO A 272 9.82 6.40 19.44
C PRO A 272 8.51 5.99 18.78
N ILE A 273 8.03 4.78 19.13
CA ILE A 273 6.78 4.20 18.63
C ILE A 273 5.60 4.69 19.48
N GLU A 274 5.83 4.92 20.77
CA GLU A 274 4.83 5.40 21.74
C GLU A 274 5.14 6.84 22.18
N GLY A 275 4.10 7.68 22.28
CA GLY A 275 4.22 9.08 22.68
C GLY A 275 4.35 10.04 21.49
N ARG A 276 5.47 10.79 21.43
CA ARG A 276 5.65 11.86 20.44
C ARG A 276 6.10 11.31 19.10
N LYS A 277 5.28 11.50 18.07
CA LYS A 277 5.65 11.19 16.68
C LYS A 277 6.84 12.06 16.22
N PRO A 278 7.88 11.48 15.61
CA PRO A 278 9.06 12.22 15.16
C PRO A 278 8.68 13.23 14.07
N THR A 279 9.42 14.33 13.97
CA THR A 279 9.35 15.19 12.77
C THR A 279 10.13 14.57 11.62
N ARG A 280 9.87 15.06 10.40
CA ARG A 280 10.67 14.68 9.22
C ARG A 280 12.16 14.98 9.42
N ASP A 281 12.51 16.12 10.01
CA ASP A 281 13.91 16.49 10.25
C ASP A 281 14.59 15.57 11.26
N GLU A 282 13.89 15.17 12.33
CA GLU A 282 14.40 14.18 13.28
C GLU A 282 14.64 12.81 12.61
N PHE A 283 13.73 12.41 11.70
CA PHE A 283 13.91 11.22 10.89
C PHE A 283 15.17 11.31 10.02
N ARG A 284 15.30 12.39 9.25
CA ARG A 284 16.46 12.62 8.36
C ARG A 284 17.77 12.67 9.12
N GLN A 285 17.83 13.40 10.24
CA GLN A 285 19.04 13.51 11.05
C GLN A 285 19.52 12.14 11.54
N ARG A 286 18.59 11.28 11.99
CA ARG A 286 18.95 9.96 12.49
C ARG A 286 19.36 9.00 11.36
N VAL A 287 18.67 9.05 10.22
CA VAL A 287 19.09 8.30 9.01
C VAL A 287 20.48 8.74 8.55
N ASP A 288 20.75 10.04 8.52
CA ASP A 288 22.05 10.58 8.09
C ASP A 288 23.19 10.16 9.03
N ALA A 289 22.93 10.20 10.34
CA ALA A 289 23.87 9.71 11.33
C ALA A 289 24.14 8.22 11.15
N PHE A 290 23.12 7.42 10.84
CA PHE A 290 23.27 6.00 10.55
C PHE A 290 24.08 5.75 9.26
N CYS A 291 23.78 6.43 8.16
CA CYS A 291 24.51 6.32 6.89
C CYS A 291 26.02 6.56 7.04
N LYS A 292 26.40 7.52 7.89
CA LYS A 292 27.81 7.90 8.15
C LYS A 292 28.58 6.91 9.03
N ARG A 293 27.93 5.92 9.65
CA ARG A 293 28.62 4.88 10.42
C ARG A 293 29.36 3.92 9.48
N SER A 294 30.50 3.39 9.95
CA SER A 294 31.25 2.38 9.21
C SER A 294 30.50 1.04 9.20
N TRP A 295 30.66 0.28 8.12
CA TRP A 295 30.07 -1.06 8.03
C TRP A 295 30.66 -2.04 9.05
N ASN A 296 31.93 -1.87 9.42
CA ASN A 296 32.56 -2.70 10.45
C ASN A 296 31.84 -2.55 11.80
N ASP A 297 31.53 -1.31 12.21
CA ASP A 297 30.83 -1.06 13.47
C ASP A 297 29.40 -1.60 13.44
N ILE A 298 28.71 -1.45 12.30
CA ILE A 298 27.32 -1.93 12.15
C ILE A 298 27.28 -3.45 12.16
N SER A 299 28.14 -4.10 11.37
CA SER A 299 28.14 -5.56 11.22
C SER A 299 28.60 -6.30 12.47
N ALA A 300 29.45 -5.68 13.30
CA ALA A 300 29.86 -6.22 14.60
C ALA A 300 28.69 -6.34 15.58
N SER A 301 27.74 -5.40 15.56
CA SER A 301 26.55 -5.41 16.42
C SER A 301 25.30 -6.00 15.76
N THR A 302 25.39 -6.52 14.53
CA THR A 302 24.25 -7.05 13.76
C THR A 302 24.38 -8.54 13.54
N SER A 303 23.31 -9.29 13.83
CA SER A 303 23.27 -10.74 13.61
C SER A 303 23.51 -11.08 12.13
N PRO A 304 24.24 -12.18 11.82
CA PRO A 304 24.59 -12.54 10.44
C PRO A 304 23.40 -12.54 9.47
N ASP A 305 22.27 -13.11 9.90
CA ASP A 305 21.05 -13.25 9.09
C ASP A 305 20.38 -11.91 8.77
N SER A 306 20.66 -10.86 9.56
CA SER A 306 20.08 -9.52 9.36
C SER A 306 20.98 -8.58 8.56
N ARG A 307 22.27 -8.92 8.39
CA ARG A 307 23.27 -8.01 7.79
C ARG A 307 22.90 -7.57 6.38
N SER A 308 22.37 -8.46 5.55
CA SER A 308 21.96 -8.12 4.18
C SER A 308 20.86 -7.05 4.16
N PHE A 309 19.94 -7.09 5.12
CA PHE A 309 18.87 -6.09 5.24
C PHE A 309 19.41 -4.79 5.84
N VAL A 310 20.15 -4.88 6.94
CA VAL A 310 20.70 -3.72 7.65
C VAL A 310 21.68 -2.93 6.77
N SER A 311 22.44 -3.59 5.90
CA SER A 311 23.34 -2.91 4.96
C SER A 311 22.62 -1.96 4.00
N LEU A 312 21.32 -2.14 3.80
CA LEU A 312 20.47 -1.33 2.93
C LEU A 312 19.69 -0.25 3.68
N TYR A 313 19.73 -0.21 5.01
CA TYR A 313 18.90 0.73 5.78
C TYR A 313 19.29 2.20 5.60
N CYS A 314 20.52 2.50 5.16
CA CYS A 314 20.87 3.84 4.71
C CYS A 314 20.05 4.23 3.46
N PHE A 315 20.09 3.39 2.42
CA PHE A 315 19.26 3.55 1.23
C PHE A 315 17.77 3.61 1.57
N ASP A 316 17.26 2.65 2.33
CA ASP A 316 15.84 2.56 2.66
C ASP A 316 15.35 3.79 3.42
N GLY A 317 16.14 4.30 4.37
CA GLY A 317 15.79 5.51 5.13
C GLY A 317 15.71 6.74 4.23
N VAL A 318 16.70 6.91 3.35
CA VAL A 318 16.70 7.99 2.34
C VAL A 318 15.52 7.86 1.37
N TYR A 319 15.22 6.64 0.91
CA TYR A 319 14.13 6.35 0.00
C TYR A 319 12.76 6.62 0.63
N ILE A 320 12.56 6.21 1.89
CA ILE A 320 11.33 6.47 2.64
C ILE A 320 11.11 7.98 2.83
N ASP A 321 12.15 8.76 3.14
CA ASP A 321 12.06 10.22 3.24
C ASP A 321 11.56 10.84 1.93
N ALA A 322 12.20 10.49 0.81
CA ALA A 322 11.84 11.00 -0.50
C ALA A 322 10.41 10.58 -0.89
N LEU A 323 10.08 9.29 -0.74
CA LEU A 323 8.77 8.75 -1.09
C LEU A 323 7.64 9.42 -0.30
N LEU A 324 7.78 9.56 1.02
CA LEU A 324 6.78 10.22 1.86
C LEU A 324 6.67 11.71 1.57
N SER A 325 7.80 12.39 1.29
CA SER A 325 7.80 13.79 0.85
C SER A 325 7.00 13.96 -0.45
N HIS A 326 7.23 13.10 -1.44
CA HIS A 326 6.48 13.07 -2.71
C HIS A 326 5.01 12.67 -2.53
N PHE A 327 4.69 11.84 -1.54
CA PHE A 327 3.32 11.58 -1.13
C PHE A 327 2.64 12.76 -0.42
N GLY A 328 3.33 13.87 -0.18
CA GLY A 328 2.79 15.09 0.44
C GLY A 328 3.10 15.24 1.93
N PHE A 329 3.85 14.32 2.53
CA PHE A 329 4.28 14.36 3.92
C PHE A 329 5.61 15.10 4.08
N ASN A 330 5.73 16.29 3.48
CA ASN A 330 6.99 17.03 3.35
C ASN A 330 7.25 18.05 4.48
N THR A 331 6.26 18.33 5.33
CA THR A 331 6.38 19.24 6.49
C THR A 331 6.37 18.45 7.80
N SER A 332 6.79 19.09 8.89
CA SER A 332 6.74 18.47 10.23
C SER A 332 5.32 18.08 10.64
N ASP A 333 4.32 18.90 10.31
CA ASP A 333 2.93 18.65 10.68
C ASP A 333 2.32 17.52 9.87
N SER A 334 2.55 17.49 8.55
CA SER A 334 2.06 16.39 7.72
C SER A 334 2.77 15.08 8.07
N TRP A 335 4.08 15.09 8.33
CA TRP A 335 4.81 13.90 8.79
C TRP A 335 4.27 13.35 10.12
N ARG A 336 3.92 14.23 11.08
CA ARG A 336 3.30 13.84 12.35
C ARG A 336 1.90 13.25 12.20
N SER A 337 1.25 13.36 11.04
CA SER A 337 0.00 12.62 10.78
C SER A 337 0.22 11.11 10.58
N ILE A 338 1.46 10.68 10.30
CA ILE A 338 1.80 9.28 10.07
C ILE A 338 2.09 8.56 11.39
N THR A 339 1.52 7.38 11.56
CA THR A 339 1.90 6.40 12.57
C THR A 339 2.58 5.23 11.86
N PHE A 340 3.80 4.88 12.25
CA PHE A 340 4.49 3.71 11.70
C PHE A 340 4.12 2.49 12.56
N SER A 341 3.44 1.50 11.99
CA SER A 341 2.88 0.38 12.76
C SER A 341 3.08 -0.96 12.07
N ALA A 342 3.91 -1.83 12.65
CA ALA A 342 4.00 -3.22 12.18
C ALA A 342 2.77 -4.04 12.63
N LYS A 343 2.21 -3.71 13.80
CA LYS A 343 1.05 -4.37 14.39
C LYS A 343 0.07 -3.37 15.00
N ILE A 344 -1.21 -3.70 15.01
CA ILE A 344 -2.28 -3.02 15.75
C ILE A 344 -3.03 -4.09 16.53
N ASP A 345 -3.18 -3.92 17.84
CA ASP A 345 -3.78 -4.92 18.75
C ASP A 345 -3.21 -6.34 18.58
N GLY A 346 -1.88 -6.44 18.41
CA GLY A 346 -1.16 -7.71 18.23
C GLY A 346 -1.27 -8.34 16.83
N VAL A 347 -2.13 -7.81 15.96
CA VAL A 347 -2.33 -8.28 14.58
C VAL A 347 -1.40 -7.53 13.62
N THR A 348 -0.70 -8.27 12.75
CA THR A 348 0.15 -7.68 11.70
C THR A 348 -0.69 -6.87 10.72
N VAL A 349 -0.29 -5.62 10.49
CA VAL A 349 -0.96 -4.75 9.52
C VAL A 349 -0.46 -5.08 8.11
N SER A 350 -1.37 -5.49 7.24
CA SER A 350 -1.15 -5.73 5.81
C SER A 350 -2.48 -5.74 5.07
N TRP A 351 -2.49 -5.93 3.75
CA TRP A 351 -3.73 -6.12 2.99
C TRP A 351 -4.46 -7.44 3.30
N ALA A 352 -3.76 -8.47 3.83
CA ALA A 352 -4.32 -9.82 3.94
C ALA A 352 -5.53 -9.93 4.89
N PRO A 353 -5.52 -9.34 6.11
CA PRO A 353 -6.71 -9.32 6.97
C PRO A 353 -7.92 -8.65 6.31
N GLY A 354 -7.71 -7.50 5.66
CA GLY A 354 -8.75 -6.74 4.98
C GLY A 354 -9.34 -7.48 3.78
N TYR A 355 -8.50 -8.20 3.02
CA TYR A 355 -8.96 -9.10 1.97
C TYR A 355 -9.86 -10.20 2.56
N ALA A 356 -9.44 -10.85 3.64
CA ALA A 356 -10.23 -11.90 4.27
C ALA A 356 -11.56 -11.37 4.83
N ILE A 357 -11.57 -10.18 5.42
CA ILE A 357 -12.80 -9.53 5.92
C ILE A 357 -13.79 -9.26 4.79
N ASP A 358 -13.32 -8.73 3.66
CA ASP A 358 -14.15 -8.44 2.49
C ASP A 358 -14.65 -9.72 1.81
N ALA A 359 -13.74 -10.65 1.51
CA ALA A 359 -14.03 -11.88 0.76
C ALA A 359 -14.95 -12.86 1.49
N THR A 360 -14.95 -12.87 2.83
CA THR A 360 -15.81 -13.75 3.62
C THR A 360 -17.24 -13.23 3.77
N GLY A 361 -17.54 -12.01 3.32
CA GLY A 361 -18.85 -11.41 3.52
C GLY A 361 -19.19 -11.18 4.99
N MET A 362 -18.21 -11.22 5.91
CA MET A 362 -18.38 -10.80 7.32
C MET A 362 -18.67 -9.30 7.46
N ILE A 363 -18.73 -8.59 6.34
CA ILE A 363 -19.24 -7.24 6.21
C ILE A 363 -20.77 -7.32 6.09
N GLU A 364 -21.47 -7.24 7.22
CA GLU A 364 -22.92 -7.12 7.20
C GLU A 364 -23.32 -5.86 6.40
N SER A 365 -23.77 -6.04 5.17
CA SER A 365 -24.46 -5.01 4.39
C SER A 365 -25.91 -4.91 4.87
N THR A 366 -26.13 -4.60 6.14
CA THR A 366 -27.47 -4.14 6.54
C THR A 366 -27.68 -2.79 5.90
N SER A 367 -28.67 -2.66 5.03
CA SER A 367 -29.13 -1.38 4.49
C SER A 367 -29.24 -0.37 5.64
N PRO A 368 -28.88 0.93 5.44
CA PRO A 368 -29.13 1.94 6.45
C PRO A 368 -30.58 1.82 6.90
N LYS A 369 -30.82 1.58 8.19
CA LYS A 369 -32.18 1.67 8.72
C LYS A 369 -32.64 3.08 8.41
N ILE A 370 -33.66 3.21 7.57
CA ILE A 370 -34.37 4.48 7.41
C ILE A 370 -35.04 4.72 8.76
N ASP A 371 -34.36 5.44 9.65
CA ASP A 371 -34.93 5.87 10.92
C ASP A 371 -35.81 7.09 10.65
N LEU A 372 -36.94 6.85 9.98
CA LEU A 372 -38.01 7.83 9.96
C LEU A 372 -38.60 7.79 11.37
N GLY A 373 -38.04 8.63 12.26
CA GLY A 373 -38.43 8.66 13.67
C GLY A 373 -39.95 8.61 13.77
N LEU A 374 -40.47 7.82 14.72
CA LEU A 374 -41.90 7.49 14.82
C LEU A 374 -42.82 8.72 14.66
N LEU A 375 -42.39 9.87 15.16
CA LEU A 375 -43.09 11.15 15.00
C LEU A 375 -43.16 11.64 13.54
N ALA A 376 -42.06 11.57 12.79
CA ALA A 376 -42.01 11.94 11.38
C ALA A 376 -42.83 10.97 10.52
N PHE A 377 -42.82 9.67 10.83
CA PHE A 377 -43.66 8.70 10.13
C PHE A 377 -45.15 8.91 10.43
N THR A 378 -45.53 9.03 11.71
CA THR A 378 -46.93 9.24 12.11
C THR A 378 -47.48 10.57 11.60
N THR A 379 -46.71 11.66 11.65
CA THR A 379 -47.12 12.94 11.05
C THR A 379 -47.27 12.86 9.54
N SER A 380 -46.34 12.22 8.83
CA SER A 380 -46.45 12.06 7.37
C SER A 380 -47.70 11.26 6.97
N VAL A 381 -47.98 10.16 7.69
CA VAL A 381 -49.17 9.33 7.46
C VAL A 381 -50.45 10.10 7.81
N ALA A 382 -50.46 10.87 8.90
CA ALA A 382 -51.61 11.69 9.28
C ALA A 382 -51.91 12.77 8.22
N VAL A 383 -50.89 13.49 7.74
CA VAL A 383 -51.03 14.50 6.69
C VAL A 383 -51.57 13.88 5.40
N LEU A 384 -51.00 12.74 4.97
CA LEU A 384 -51.47 12.04 3.77
C LEU A 384 -52.92 11.55 3.92
N SER A 385 -53.31 11.08 5.11
CA SER A 385 -54.68 10.64 5.39
C SER A 385 -55.67 11.80 5.34
N VAL A 386 -55.31 12.97 5.87
CA VAL A 386 -56.14 14.19 5.80
C VAL A 386 -56.28 14.65 4.35
N VAL A 387 -55.19 14.71 3.58
CA VAL A 387 -55.23 15.07 2.16
C VAL A 387 -56.13 14.12 1.38
N PHE A 388 -56.01 12.81 1.62
CA PHE A 388 -56.87 11.82 0.99
C PHE A 388 -58.35 12.02 1.33
N ALA A 389 -58.67 12.24 2.61
CA ALA A 389 -60.04 12.49 3.05
C ALA A 389 -60.64 13.77 2.42
N VAL A 390 -59.84 14.84 2.30
CA VAL A 390 -60.27 16.08 1.65
C VAL A 390 -60.51 15.86 0.15
N LEU A 391 -59.60 15.18 -0.54
CA LEU A 391 -59.77 14.86 -1.97
C LEU A 391 -61.00 13.97 -2.20
N LEU A 392 -61.23 12.99 -1.33
CA LEU A 392 -62.40 12.12 -1.39
C LEU A 392 -63.69 12.91 -1.15
N ALA A 393 -63.72 13.82 -0.18
CA ALA A 393 -64.86 14.68 0.08
C ALA A 393 -65.16 15.61 -1.10
N ILE A 394 -64.13 16.19 -1.72
CA ILE A 394 -64.27 17.00 -2.94
C ILE A 394 -64.83 16.15 -4.09
N ALA A 395 -64.30 14.94 -4.30
CA ALA A 395 -64.77 14.03 -5.33
C ALA A 395 -66.24 13.64 -5.13
N ILE A 396 -66.63 13.31 -3.89
CA ILE A 396 -68.02 13.00 -3.53
C ILE A 396 -68.92 14.22 -3.76
N PHE A 397 -68.50 15.42 -3.34
CA PHE A 397 -69.26 16.65 -3.54
C PHE A 397 -69.46 17.00 -5.02
N VAL A 398 -68.44 16.79 -5.85
CA VAL A 398 -68.53 16.97 -7.31
C VAL A 398 -69.47 15.92 -7.92
N PHE A 399 -69.43 14.67 -7.45
CA PHE A 399 -70.29 13.60 -7.94
C PHE A 399 -71.76 13.80 -7.57
N LEU A 400 -72.06 14.28 -6.36
CA LEU A 400 -73.42 14.56 -5.88
C LEU A 400 -74.03 15.86 -6.44
N ARG A 401 -73.24 16.70 -7.11
CA ARG A 401 -73.69 17.93 -7.80
C ARG A 401 -73.93 17.75 -9.31
N LYS A 402 -73.60 16.58 -9.86
CA LYS A 402 -74.11 16.13 -11.16
C LYS A 402 -75.42 15.40 -10.96
#